data_AF-A0A9W8MQ43-F1
#
_entry.id   AF-A0A9W8MQ43-F1
#
_cell.length_a   1.000
_cell.length_b   1.000
_cell.length_c   1.000
_cell.angle_alpha   90.00
_cell.angle_beta   90.00
_cell.angle_gamma   90.00
#
_symmetry.space_group_name_H-M   'P 1'
#
loop_
_entity.id
_entity.type
_entity.pdbx_description
1 polymer ?
#
loop_
_entity_poly.entity_id
_entity_poly.type
_entity_poly.pdbx_seq_one_letter_code
_entity_poly.pdbx_strand_id
1 'polypeptide(L)'
;MEYGHEPQHDEVNLVRLLRRLEKSVADPQEWRPSAMQTELDKLKYARKLIKNIEVDDLDPSPARIKKLNDTKISLDRIDTFLKDVQKACKPSPPQLTSLLASLPIPEPPEEKTIVPAEQPSSPRTQSLPAEPSVSTVGLTISPPDPEGISPSLITAALPSLLPLSAAEAASTSAFSHGLGPTPTARKVTGSGGATSMAIQEELSSQLELMAQQLKRNAIHFSTSLANDKAVVEAAQEKLESNYDAMQSQRTKLKSHSSKSSSTTWLVTGIILVVVLLFMLMVSVIRFS
;
A
#
# COMPACT_ATOMS: atom_id res chain seq x y z
N MET A 1 -7.96 -16.74 42.62
CA MET A 1 -7.14 -15.51 42.53
C MET A 1 -6.09 -15.77 41.45
N GLU A 2 -6.36 -15.36 40.21
CA GLU A 2 -5.47 -15.61 39.08
C GLU A 2 -4.90 -14.25 38.65
N TYR A 3 -3.60 -14.11 38.82
CA TYR A 3 -2.86 -12.85 38.64
C TYR A 3 -2.83 -12.47 37.16
N GLY A 4 -3.32 -11.28 36.83
CA GLY A 4 -3.15 -10.63 35.53
C GLY A 4 -1.69 -10.28 35.28
N HIS A 5 -0.91 -11.23 34.75
CA HIS A 5 0.53 -11.08 34.56
C HIS A 5 0.95 -10.77 33.10
N GLU A 6 0.04 -10.75 32.13
CA GLU A 6 0.37 -10.48 30.72
C GLU A 6 0.88 -9.05 30.41
N PRO A 7 0.31 -7.96 30.94
CA PRO A 7 0.73 -6.61 30.53
C PRO A 7 2.16 -6.27 30.97
N GLN A 8 2.63 -6.87 32.07
CA GLN A 8 4.02 -6.72 32.50
C GLN A 8 4.99 -7.50 31.61
N HIS A 9 4.61 -8.69 31.12
CA HIS A 9 5.45 -9.46 30.20
C HIS A 9 5.60 -8.75 28.86
N ASP A 10 4.51 -8.22 28.33
CA ASP A 10 4.52 -7.45 27.08
C ASP A 10 5.38 -6.18 27.21
N GLU A 11 5.32 -5.49 28.35
CA GLU A 11 6.17 -4.32 28.62
C GLU A 11 7.67 -4.70 28.68
N VAL A 12 8.01 -5.77 29.40
CA VAL A 12 9.41 -6.26 29.49
C VAL A 12 9.92 -6.72 28.11
N ASN A 13 9.08 -7.40 27.35
CA ASN A 13 9.40 -7.85 26.00
C ASN A 13 9.58 -6.66 25.05
N LEU A 14 8.73 -5.64 25.14
CA LEU A 14 8.85 -4.42 24.35
C LEU A 14 10.18 -3.72 24.62
N VAL A 15 10.55 -3.52 25.89
CA VAL A 15 11.82 -2.89 26.26
C VAL A 15 13.02 -3.71 25.77
N ARG A 16 12.98 -5.03 25.91
CA ARG A 16 14.05 -5.91 25.44
C ARG A 16 14.17 -5.89 23.92
N LEU A 17 13.05 -5.89 23.20
CA LEU A 17 13.02 -5.83 21.75
C LEU A 17 13.49 -4.48 21.23
N LEU A 18 13.06 -3.39 21.86
CA LEU A 18 13.50 -2.03 21.53
C LEU A 18 15.01 -1.90 21.66
N ARG A 19 15.61 -2.35 22.78
CA ARG A 19 17.07 -2.33 22.94
C ARG A 19 17.81 -3.13 21.87
N ARG A 20 17.23 -4.25 21.42
CA ARG A 20 17.82 -5.06 20.34
C ARG A 20 17.73 -4.35 18.99
N LEU A 21 16.60 -3.71 18.70
CA LEU A 21 16.39 -2.89 17.50
C LEU A 21 17.30 -1.65 17.50
N GLU A 22 17.43 -0.96 18.63
CA GLU A 22 18.35 0.18 18.76
C GLU A 22 19.80 -0.25 18.57
N LYS A 23 20.18 -1.43 19.09
CA LYS A 23 21.51 -1.99 18.89
C LYS A 23 21.76 -2.38 17.43
N SER A 24 20.80 -3.01 16.75
CA SER A 24 20.95 -3.37 15.33
C SER A 24 21.05 -2.13 14.42
N VAL A 25 20.36 -1.04 14.77
CA VAL A 25 20.49 0.28 14.12
C VAL A 25 21.84 0.92 14.37
N ALA A 26 22.45 0.72 15.53
CA ALA A 26 23.75 1.30 15.85
C ALA A 26 24.90 0.66 15.06
N ASP A 27 24.75 -0.59 14.60
CA ASP A 27 25.79 -1.36 13.89
C ASP A 27 25.49 -1.43 12.38
N PRO A 28 25.98 -0.49 11.54
CA PRO A 28 25.59 -0.36 10.13
C PRO A 28 26.15 -1.48 9.23
N GLN A 29 27.11 -2.24 9.73
CA GLN A 29 27.85 -3.26 8.98
C GLN A 29 27.04 -4.57 8.81
N GLU A 30 26.00 -4.78 9.61
CA GLU A 30 25.16 -5.99 9.57
C GLU A 30 23.93 -5.89 8.65
N TRP A 31 23.79 -4.79 7.90
CA TRP A 31 22.58 -4.47 7.12
C TRP A 31 22.54 -5.23 5.79
N ARG A 32 22.44 -6.56 5.89
CA ARG A 32 22.15 -7.46 4.77
C ARG A 32 20.65 -7.38 4.41
N PRO A 33 20.28 -7.56 3.12
CA PRO A 33 18.88 -7.52 2.70
C PRO A 33 17.96 -8.50 3.46
N SER A 34 18.49 -9.65 3.88
CA SER A 34 17.77 -10.63 4.70
C SER A 34 17.53 -10.14 6.14
N ALA A 35 18.50 -9.46 6.73
CA ALA A 35 18.39 -8.91 8.08
C ALA A 35 17.32 -7.81 8.16
N MET A 36 17.23 -6.95 7.13
CA MET A 36 16.21 -5.89 7.08
C MET A 36 14.78 -6.41 7.22
N GLN A 37 14.44 -7.52 6.56
CA GLN A 37 13.09 -8.09 6.66
C GLN A 37 12.79 -8.54 8.08
N THR A 38 13.76 -9.18 8.74
CA THR A 38 13.59 -9.62 10.13
C THR A 38 13.44 -8.45 11.09
N GLU A 39 14.16 -7.35 10.88
CA GLU A 39 14.05 -6.14 11.70
C GLU A 39 12.70 -5.44 11.46
N LEU A 40 12.18 -5.40 10.23
CA LEU A 40 10.83 -4.90 9.94
C LEU A 40 9.74 -5.72 10.63
N ASP A 41 9.88 -7.05 10.64
CA ASP A 41 8.91 -7.92 11.32
C ASP A 41 8.98 -7.77 12.85
N LYS A 42 10.19 -7.60 13.41
CA LYS A 42 10.37 -7.21 14.82
C LYS A 42 9.69 -5.88 15.12
N LEU A 43 9.77 -4.90 14.22
CA LEU A 43 9.13 -3.58 14.37
C LEU A 43 7.60 -3.68 14.33
N LYS A 44 7.04 -4.48 13.42
CA LYS A 44 5.59 -4.78 13.39
C LYS A 44 5.13 -5.45 14.68
N TYR A 45 5.91 -6.42 15.18
CA TYR A 45 5.63 -7.10 16.44
C TYR A 45 5.70 -6.13 17.63
N ALA A 46 6.70 -5.24 17.67
CA ALA A 46 6.80 -4.19 18.68
C ALA A 46 5.58 -3.24 18.66
N ARG A 47 5.12 -2.82 17.48
CA ARG A 47 3.88 -2.04 17.33
C ARG A 47 2.65 -2.80 17.83
N LYS A 48 2.60 -4.12 17.63
CA LYS A 48 1.54 -4.98 18.18
C LYS A 48 1.58 -5.04 19.70
N LEU A 49 2.76 -5.16 20.31
CA LEU A 49 2.92 -5.11 21.77
C LEU A 49 2.43 -3.79 22.36
N ILE A 50 2.75 -2.65 21.74
CA ILE A 50 2.25 -1.35 22.20
C ILE A 50 0.73 -1.31 22.19
N LYS A 51 0.10 -1.79 21.10
CA LYS A 51 -1.37 -1.86 21.02
C LYS A 51 -1.96 -2.77 22.10
N ASN A 52 -1.36 -3.92 22.36
CA ASN A 52 -1.83 -4.83 23.42
C ASN A 52 -1.77 -4.14 24.80
N ILE A 53 -0.65 -3.46 25.09
CA ILE A 53 -0.46 -2.74 26.37
C ILE A 53 -1.49 -1.60 26.52
N GLU A 54 -1.78 -0.85 25.45
CA GLU A 54 -2.81 0.19 25.46
C GLU A 54 -4.22 -0.35 25.67
N VAL A 55 -4.48 -1.54 25.15
CA VAL A 55 -5.81 -2.17 25.13
C VAL A 55 -6.15 -2.89 26.43
N ASP A 56 -5.15 -3.20 27.26
CA ASP A 56 -5.32 -3.80 28.59
C ASP A 56 -5.37 -2.77 29.73
N ASP A 57 -4.90 -1.54 29.50
CA ASP A 57 -4.86 -0.50 30.52
C ASP A 57 -6.10 0.41 30.42
N LEU A 58 -7.15 0.09 31.19
CA LEU A 58 -8.38 0.88 31.22
C LEU A 58 -8.18 2.29 31.82
N ASP A 59 -7.12 2.51 32.60
CA ASP A 59 -6.85 3.78 33.28
C ASP A 59 -5.32 4.05 33.37
N PRO A 60 -4.66 4.44 32.27
CA PRO A 60 -3.21 4.52 32.23
C PRO A 60 -2.70 5.69 33.06
N SER A 61 -1.81 5.41 34.01
CA SER A 61 -1.08 6.44 34.77
C SER A 61 -0.37 7.41 33.81
N PRO A 62 -0.38 8.74 34.05
CA PRO A 62 0.23 9.72 33.15
C PRO A 62 1.73 9.46 32.91
N ALA A 63 2.43 8.91 33.91
CA ALA A 63 3.83 8.51 33.78
C ALA A 63 4.00 7.34 32.78
N ARG A 64 3.04 6.41 32.73
CA ARG A 64 3.04 5.27 31.81
C ARG A 64 2.73 5.71 30.39
N ILE A 65 1.76 6.63 30.21
CA ILE A 65 1.45 7.23 28.91
C ILE A 65 2.70 7.88 28.31
N LYS A 66 3.45 8.64 29.11
CA LYS A 66 4.70 9.26 28.66
C LYS A 66 5.70 8.22 28.17
N LYS A 67 5.94 7.15 28.92
CA LYS A 67 6.84 6.05 28.52
C LYS A 67 6.40 5.40 27.21
N LEU A 68 5.10 5.12 27.04
CA LEU A 68 4.58 4.54 25.80
C LEU A 68 4.80 5.48 24.61
N ASN A 69 4.55 6.78 24.77
CA ASN A 69 4.85 7.75 23.72
C ASN A 69 6.34 7.84 23.39
N ASP A 70 7.22 7.84 24.39
CA ASP A 70 8.67 7.81 24.16
C ASP A 70 9.08 6.56 23.37
N THR A 71 8.50 5.39 23.68
CA THR A 71 8.75 4.16 22.90
C THR A 71 8.21 4.25 21.48
N LYS A 72 7.01 4.81 21.26
CA LYS A 72 6.45 5.01 19.91
C LYS A 72 7.36 5.90 19.06
N ILE A 73 7.85 6.99 19.63
CA ILE A 73 8.78 7.91 18.96
C ILE A 73 10.08 7.18 18.58
N SER A 74 10.64 6.37 19.48
CA SER A 74 11.82 5.55 19.17
C SER A 74 11.54 4.56 18.03
N LEU A 75 10.40 3.85 18.04
CA LEU A 75 10.01 2.96 16.96
C LEU A 75 9.87 3.68 15.61
N ASP A 76 9.27 4.88 15.58
CA ASP A 76 9.10 5.64 14.33
C ASP A 76 10.44 6.16 13.80
N ARG A 77 11.37 6.52 14.68
CA ARG A 77 12.75 6.86 14.29
C ARG A 77 13.45 5.66 13.65
N ILE A 78 13.33 4.48 14.26
CA ILE A 78 13.89 3.23 13.75
C ILE A 78 13.24 2.85 12.41
N ASP A 79 11.91 2.97 12.29
CA ASP A 79 11.17 2.67 11.05
C ASP A 79 11.59 3.59 9.90
N THR A 80 11.78 4.88 10.18
CA THR A 80 12.27 5.85 9.20
C THR A 80 13.68 5.49 8.74
N PHE A 81 14.58 5.16 9.68
CA PHE A 81 15.93 4.70 9.36
C PHE A 81 15.89 3.43 8.49
N LEU A 82 15.12 2.42 8.88
CA LEU A 82 14.97 1.18 8.11
C LEU A 82 14.48 1.43 6.68
N LYS A 83 13.50 2.32 6.51
CA LYS A 83 13.01 2.72 5.19
C LYS A 83 14.09 3.41 4.36
N ASP A 84 14.92 4.25 4.97
CA ASP A 84 15.98 4.95 4.27
C ASP A 84 17.13 4.01 3.88
N VAL A 85 17.53 3.09 4.75
CA VAL A 85 18.51 2.06 4.38
C VAL A 85 17.91 1.13 3.31
N GLN A 86 16.63 0.77 3.38
CA GLN A 86 15.97 -0.02 2.35
C GLN A 86 15.97 0.68 0.98
N LYS A 87 15.75 2.00 0.94
CA LYS A 87 15.89 2.79 -0.29
C LYS A 87 17.32 2.79 -0.79
N ALA A 88 18.30 2.95 0.10
CA ALA A 88 19.73 2.96 -0.24
C ALA A 88 20.23 1.60 -0.75
N CYS A 89 19.68 0.49 -0.25
CA CYS A 89 20.02 -0.86 -0.68
C CYS A 89 19.24 -1.32 -1.92
N LYS A 90 18.20 -0.60 -2.36
CA LYS A 90 17.49 -0.96 -3.59
C LYS A 90 18.45 -0.68 -4.76
N PRO A 91 18.97 -1.73 -5.45
CA PRO A 91 20.00 -1.53 -6.45
C PRO A 91 19.46 -0.59 -7.53
N SER A 92 20.23 0.47 -7.81
CA SER A 92 19.98 1.33 -8.97
C SER A 92 19.75 0.42 -10.18
N PRO A 93 18.63 0.58 -10.92
CA PRO A 93 18.33 -0.27 -12.05
C PRO A 93 19.54 -0.29 -12.98
N PRO A 94 19.96 -1.48 -13.45
CA PRO A 94 21.12 -1.59 -14.33
C PRO A 94 20.88 -0.65 -15.51
N GLN A 95 21.67 0.41 -15.62
CA GLN A 95 21.64 1.29 -16.76
C GLN A 95 21.98 0.41 -17.96
N LEU A 96 20.96 0.10 -18.76
CA LEU A 96 21.11 -0.58 -20.02
C LEU A 96 22.10 0.25 -20.81
N THR A 97 23.30 -0.29 -21.01
CA THR A 97 24.31 0.28 -21.89
C THR A 97 23.64 0.55 -23.22
N SER A 98 23.47 1.84 -23.52
CA SER A 98 22.73 2.31 -24.68
C SER A 98 23.21 1.58 -25.94
N LEU A 99 22.34 0.76 -26.52
CA LEU A 99 22.60 0.01 -27.75
C LEU A 99 22.88 0.92 -28.96
N LEU A 100 22.70 2.24 -28.80
CA LEU A 100 23.06 3.25 -29.81
C LEU A 100 24.57 3.44 -29.94
N ALA A 101 25.39 3.03 -28.97
CA ALA A 101 26.85 3.04 -29.09
C ALA A 101 27.39 1.90 -29.97
N SER A 102 26.54 0.93 -30.35
CA SER A 102 26.90 -0.25 -31.14
C SER A 102 26.48 -0.17 -32.62
N LEU A 103 25.88 0.94 -33.06
CA LEU A 103 25.51 1.06 -34.46
C LEU A 103 26.75 1.44 -35.30
N PRO A 104 27.17 0.59 -36.25
CA PRO A 104 28.27 0.92 -37.14
C PRO A 104 27.90 2.13 -37.99
N ILE A 105 28.76 3.15 -37.96
CA ILE A 105 28.62 4.38 -38.74
C ILE A 105 28.76 4.03 -40.24
N PRO A 106 27.79 4.39 -41.10
CA PRO A 106 27.87 4.13 -42.53
C PRO A 106 29.03 4.91 -43.17
N GLU A 107 29.90 4.20 -43.87
CA GLU A 107 31.03 4.75 -44.62
C GLU A 107 30.53 5.44 -45.90
N PRO A 108 31.07 6.63 -46.25
CA PRO A 108 30.62 7.41 -47.41
C PRO A 108 31.03 6.75 -48.76
N PRO A 109 30.25 6.97 -49.84
CA PRO A 109 30.41 6.27 -51.11
C PRO A 109 31.67 6.70 -51.87
N GLU A 110 32.56 5.73 -52.15
CA GLU A 110 33.71 5.92 -53.03
C GLU A 110 33.30 6.05 -54.51
N GLU A 111 34.03 6.93 -55.17
CA GLU A 111 33.84 7.44 -56.51
C GLU A 111 34.36 6.47 -57.58
N LYS A 112 33.61 6.36 -58.68
CA LYS A 112 33.88 5.50 -59.84
C LYS A 112 35.26 5.74 -60.45
N THR A 113 35.96 4.65 -60.83
CA THR A 113 36.90 4.66 -61.97
C THR A 113 36.68 3.41 -62.85
N ILE A 114 36.42 3.68 -64.12
CA ILE A 114 36.27 2.79 -65.29
C ILE A 114 37.71 2.48 -65.78
N VAL A 115 38.10 1.30 -66.29
CA VAL A 115 38.09 0.78 -67.71
C VAL A 115 38.85 -0.61 -67.75
N PRO A 116 39.08 -1.34 -68.89
CA PRO A 116 38.29 -2.49 -69.38
C PRO A 116 39.04 -3.84 -69.66
N ALA A 117 38.23 -4.89 -69.86
CA ALA A 117 38.35 -6.04 -70.79
C ALA A 117 39.57 -7.00 -70.77
N GLU A 118 39.32 -8.30 -70.51
CA GLU A 118 39.31 -9.37 -71.54
C GLU A 118 38.81 -10.74 -71.00
N GLN A 119 38.12 -11.48 -71.88
CA GLN A 119 37.51 -12.82 -71.79
C GLN A 119 38.56 -13.96 -71.83
N PRO A 120 38.23 -15.28 -71.92
CA PRO A 120 37.04 -16.07 -71.53
C PRO A 120 37.36 -17.44 -70.83
N SER A 121 36.38 -18.06 -70.14
CA SER A 121 35.99 -19.50 -70.30
C SER A 121 34.98 -19.99 -69.23
N SER A 122 33.82 -20.47 -69.68
CA SER A 122 32.76 -21.20 -68.94
C SER A 122 33.12 -22.70 -68.71
N PRO A 123 32.24 -23.64 -68.23
CA PRO A 123 30.85 -23.53 -67.74
C PRO A 123 30.45 -24.42 -66.52
N ARG A 124 29.14 -24.37 -66.18
CA ARG A 124 28.28 -25.30 -65.38
C ARG A 124 28.10 -24.96 -63.89
N THR A 125 26.95 -25.06 -63.23
CA THR A 125 25.53 -25.43 -63.50
C THR A 125 24.89 -25.35 -62.07
N GLN A 126 23.80 -24.66 -61.74
CA GLN A 126 22.38 -25.12 -61.71
C GLN A 126 21.61 -24.13 -60.77
N SER A 127 20.55 -23.48 -61.28
CA SER A 127 19.13 -23.57 -60.86
C SER A 127 18.66 -22.88 -59.54
N LEU A 128 17.92 -21.78 -59.72
CA LEU A 128 16.79 -21.25 -58.92
C LEU A 128 15.54 -22.20 -58.96
N PRO A 129 14.35 -21.93 -58.36
CA PRO A 129 13.85 -20.76 -57.59
C PRO A 129 12.98 -21.05 -56.31
N ALA A 130 12.75 -19.96 -55.54
CA ALA A 130 11.56 -19.50 -54.78
C ALA A 130 10.48 -20.45 -54.21
N GLU A 131 10.08 -20.27 -52.94
CA GLU A 131 8.88 -19.49 -52.50
C GLU A 131 8.70 -19.50 -50.95
N PRO A 132 8.11 -18.45 -50.34
CA PRO A 132 7.79 -18.38 -48.91
C PRO A 132 6.32 -18.74 -48.59
N SER A 133 6.10 -19.69 -47.67
CA SER A 133 4.76 -20.07 -47.19
C SER A 133 4.44 -19.42 -45.83
N VAL A 134 3.39 -18.60 -45.82
CA VAL A 134 2.68 -18.10 -44.62
C VAL A 134 1.83 -19.24 -44.03
N SER A 135 1.85 -19.41 -42.71
CA SER A 135 0.90 -20.30 -42.02
C SER A 135 0.30 -19.64 -40.78
N THR A 136 -1.01 -19.43 -40.86
CA THR A 136 -1.91 -19.00 -39.80
C THR A 136 -2.43 -20.25 -39.09
N VAL A 137 -2.14 -20.39 -37.79
CA VAL A 137 -2.72 -21.41 -36.90
C VAL A 137 -3.27 -20.63 -35.71
N GLY A 138 -4.54 -20.69 -35.34
CA GLY A 138 -5.46 -21.82 -35.41
C GLY A 138 -6.03 -21.93 -33.99
N LEU A 139 -7.19 -21.30 -33.82
CA LEU A 139 -7.87 -21.00 -32.58
C LEU A 139 -8.84 -22.15 -32.27
N THR A 140 -8.46 -23.11 -31.42
CA THR A 140 -9.38 -24.12 -30.88
C THR A 140 -8.91 -24.65 -29.52
N ILE A 141 -9.59 -24.26 -28.44
CA ILE A 141 -9.65 -25.04 -27.21
C ILE A 141 -11.12 -25.24 -26.86
N SER A 142 -11.58 -26.48 -27.02
CA SER A 142 -12.90 -26.98 -26.61
C SER A 142 -12.91 -27.35 -25.11
N PRO A 143 -14.10 -27.49 -24.50
CA PRO A 143 -14.33 -27.36 -23.05
C PRO A 143 -14.29 -28.70 -22.30
N PRO A 144 -14.13 -28.70 -20.96
CA PRO A 144 -14.49 -29.83 -20.11
C PRO A 144 -15.87 -29.64 -19.45
N ASP A 145 -16.67 -30.72 -19.53
CA ASP A 145 -17.99 -30.91 -18.91
C ASP A 145 -17.91 -31.25 -17.39
N PRO A 146 -19.05 -31.19 -16.67
CA PRO A 146 -19.13 -31.09 -15.21
C PRO A 146 -19.28 -32.45 -14.52
N GLU A 147 -18.65 -32.62 -13.34
CA GLU A 147 -19.22 -33.26 -12.14
C GLU A 147 -18.16 -33.41 -11.04
N GLY A 148 -18.42 -32.83 -9.86
CA GLY A 148 -17.54 -32.90 -8.69
C GLY A 148 -17.83 -31.81 -7.67
N ILE A 149 -18.84 -32.03 -6.84
CA ILE A 149 -19.42 -31.07 -5.89
C ILE A 149 -18.47 -30.81 -4.70
N SER A 150 -18.38 -29.52 -4.34
CA SER A 150 -17.59 -28.85 -3.30
C SER A 150 -17.88 -29.27 -1.85
N PRO A 151 -17.04 -28.81 -0.89
CA PRO A 151 -17.49 -27.66 -0.11
C PRO A 151 -16.37 -26.65 0.14
N SER A 152 -16.39 -25.54 -0.58
CA SER A 152 -15.68 -24.30 -0.23
C SER A 152 -16.18 -23.16 -1.14
N LEU A 153 -17.45 -22.77 -0.95
CA LEU A 153 -18.03 -21.60 -1.59
C LEU A 153 -19.01 -20.92 -0.62
N ILE A 154 -18.47 -20.07 0.26
CA ILE A 154 -19.20 -18.91 0.80
C ILE A 154 -18.21 -17.75 0.87
N THR A 155 -17.80 -17.22 -0.28
CA THR A 155 -17.29 -15.83 -0.43
C THR A 155 -17.34 -15.48 -1.91
N ALA A 156 -18.53 -15.26 -2.47
CA ALA A 156 -18.70 -14.59 -3.77
C ALA A 156 -20.18 -14.23 -3.98
N ALA A 157 -20.56 -13.04 -3.52
CA ALA A 157 -21.74 -12.32 -4.00
C ALA A 157 -21.51 -10.82 -3.81
N LEU A 158 -20.68 -10.25 -4.69
CA LEU A 158 -20.66 -8.82 -4.98
C LEU A 158 -20.95 -8.67 -6.49
N PRO A 159 -22.03 -7.97 -6.89
CA PRO A 159 -22.19 -7.60 -8.29
C PRO A 159 -21.20 -6.47 -8.61
N SER A 160 -20.17 -6.82 -9.38
CA SER A 160 -19.28 -5.89 -10.05
C SER A 160 -20.04 -5.23 -11.22
N LEU A 161 -20.55 -4.03 -10.99
CA LEU A 161 -20.85 -3.06 -12.04
C LEU A 161 -19.95 -1.84 -11.81
N LEU A 162 -18.73 -1.90 -12.34
CA LEU A 162 -17.85 -0.73 -12.46
C LEU A 162 -17.85 -0.25 -13.92
N PRO A 163 -18.43 0.93 -14.20
CA PRO A 163 -18.02 1.72 -15.34
C PRO A 163 -16.60 2.25 -15.07
N LEU A 164 -15.71 1.98 -16.02
CA LEU A 164 -14.43 2.66 -16.18
C LEU A 164 -14.68 4.17 -16.32
N SER A 165 -14.34 4.99 -15.32
CA SER A 165 -13.84 6.38 -15.46
C SER A 165 -13.72 7.06 -14.09
N ALA A 166 -12.71 7.93 -13.97
CA ALA A 166 -12.54 8.99 -12.96
C ALA A 166 -11.89 8.61 -11.61
N ALA A 167 -10.56 8.47 -11.63
CA ALA A 167 -9.69 8.85 -10.50
C ALA A 167 -8.27 9.19 -10.99
N GLU A 168 -8.13 10.24 -11.79
CA GLU A 168 -6.86 10.98 -11.90
C GLU A 168 -7.16 12.46 -12.09
N ALA A 169 -7.46 13.15 -10.99
CA ALA A 169 -7.57 14.61 -10.97
C ALA A 169 -7.33 15.14 -9.55
N ALA A 170 -6.10 14.98 -9.07
CA ALA A 170 -5.54 15.92 -8.11
C ALA A 170 -4.02 15.98 -8.31
N SER A 171 -3.53 17.18 -8.62
CA SER A 171 -2.12 17.60 -8.63
C SER A 171 -1.33 17.42 -9.93
N THR A 172 -1.81 18.00 -11.01
CA THR A 172 -1.00 18.93 -11.84
C THR A 172 -1.96 19.87 -12.55
N SER A 173 -2.19 21.06 -12.00
CA SER A 173 -2.88 22.14 -12.71
C SER A 173 -1.96 22.71 -13.80
N ALA A 174 -1.72 21.93 -14.85
CA ALA A 174 -1.30 22.44 -16.14
C ALA A 174 -2.56 22.95 -16.85
N PHE A 175 -3.13 24.06 -16.37
CA PHE A 175 -4.15 24.80 -17.11
C PHE A 175 -3.43 25.76 -18.06
N SER A 176 -2.76 25.17 -19.05
CA SER A 176 -2.33 25.86 -20.26
C SER A 176 -3.16 25.27 -21.39
N HIS A 177 -3.62 26.11 -22.31
CA HIS A 177 -4.51 25.80 -23.44
C HIS A 177 -5.99 25.85 -23.10
N GLY A 178 -6.61 27.00 -23.42
CA GLY A 178 -8.06 27.10 -23.52
C GLY A 178 -8.70 28.39 -22.98
N LEU A 179 -7.92 29.40 -22.60
CA LEU A 179 -8.46 30.75 -22.54
C LEU A 179 -8.34 31.36 -23.93
N GLY A 180 -9.50 31.72 -24.49
CA GLY A 180 -9.60 32.59 -25.66
C GLY A 180 -8.78 33.88 -25.50
N PRO A 181 -8.65 34.65 -26.59
CA PRO A 181 -7.67 35.72 -26.68
C PRO A 181 -7.83 36.71 -25.53
N THR A 182 -6.79 36.81 -24.71
CA THR A 182 -6.59 37.93 -23.79
C THR A 182 -6.59 39.22 -24.62
N PRO A 183 -7.55 40.15 -24.43
CA PRO A 183 -7.45 41.47 -25.03
C PRO A 183 -6.36 42.21 -24.26
N THR A 184 -5.14 42.13 -24.79
CA THR A 184 -4.04 42.99 -24.37
C THR A 184 -4.54 44.43 -24.46
N ALA A 185 -4.49 45.16 -23.34
CA ALA A 185 -4.88 46.55 -23.23
C ALA A 185 -4.07 47.41 -24.21
N ARG A 186 -4.56 47.54 -25.45
CA ARG A 186 -4.04 48.48 -26.43
C ARG A 186 -4.62 49.84 -26.05
N LYS A 187 -3.75 50.72 -25.57
CA LYS A 187 -4.01 52.15 -25.36
C LYS A 187 -4.55 52.76 -26.67
N VAL A 188 -5.88 52.95 -26.74
CA VAL A 188 -6.56 53.62 -27.85
C VAL A 188 -6.41 55.12 -27.63
N THR A 189 -5.37 55.70 -28.23
CA THR A 189 -5.36 57.13 -28.54
C THR A 189 -6.12 57.31 -29.85
N GLY A 190 -7.34 57.86 -29.77
CA GLY A 190 -8.06 58.41 -30.92
C GLY A 190 -9.35 57.67 -31.29
N SER A 191 -10.48 58.32 -31.00
CA SER A 191 -11.74 58.21 -31.77
C SER A 191 -12.44 56.84 -31.85
N GLY A 192 -12.81 56.22 -30.71
CA GLY A 192 -13.50 54.91 -30.69
C GLY A 192 -14.48 54.67 -29.54
N GLY A 193 -15.10 55.71 -28.95
CA GLY A 193 -15.92 55.59 -27.73
C GLY A 193 -17.10 54.59 -27.79
N ALA A 194 -17.63 54.28 -28.98
CA ALA A 194 -18.75 53.36 -29.14
C ALA A 194 -18.37 51.88 -29.03
N THR A 195 -17.15 51.49 -29.43
CA THR A 195 -16.72 50.08 -29.43
C THR A 195 -16.22 49.63 -28.05
N SER A 196 -15.65 50.54 -27.26
CA SER A 196 -15.25 50.25 -25.88
C SER A 196 -16.44 50.03 -24.95
N MET A 197 -17.56 50.73 -25.15
CA MET A 197 -18.79 50.50 -24.37
C MET A 197 -19.39 49.13 -24.67
N ALA A 198 -19.40 48.70 -25.95
CA ALA A 198 -19.90 47.38 -26.34
C ALA A 198 -19.08 46.22 -25.73
N ILE A 199 -17.74 46.34 -25.69
CA ILE A 199 -16.88 45.32 -25.04
C ILE A 199 -17.09 45.30 -23.52
N GLN A 200 -17.31 46.46 -22.90
CA GLN A 200 -17.57 46.56 -21.47
C GLN A 200 -18.91 45.91 -21.10
N GLU A 201 -19.93 46.07 -21.95
CA GLU A 201 -21.23 45.42 -21.79
C GLU A 201 -21.11 43.89 -21.94
N GLU A 202 -20.34 43.39 -22.91
CA GLU A 202 -20.08 41.96 -23.09
C GLU A 202 -19.36 41.33 -21.89
N LEU A 203 -18.31 41.98 -21.38
CA LEU A 203 -17.60 41.53 -20.18
C LEU A 203 -18.51 41.53 -18.95
N SER A 204 -19.40 42.52 -18.82
CA SER A 204 -20.35 42.59 -17.71
C SER A 204 -21.37 41.43 -17.77
N SER A 205 -21.85 41.10 -18.96
CA SER A 205 -22.74 39.96 -19.22
C SER A 205 -22.04 38.63 -18.91
N GLN A 206 -20.78 38.48 -19.32
CA GLN A 206 -20.01 37.27 -19.03
C GLN A 206 -19.75 37.10 -17.52
N LEU A 207 -19.49 38.20 -16.81
CA LEU A 207 -19.28 38.19 -15.36
C LEU A 207 -20.58 37.85 -14.62
N GLU A 208 -21.72 38.35 -15.09
CA GLU A 208 -23.04 37.97 -14.55
C GLU A 208 -23.31 36.47 -14.73
N LEU A 209 -23.05 35.91 -15.92
CA LEU A 209 -23.18 34.48 -16.16
C LEU A 209 -22.26 33.64 -15.28
N MET A 210 -21.00 34.06 -15.10
CA MET A 210 -20.07 33.39 -14.19
C MET A 210 -20.54 33.48 -12.74
N ALA A 211 -21.05 34.63 -12.29
CA ALA A 211 -21.58 34.79 -10.93
C ALA A 211 -22.81 33.90 -10.70
N GLN A 212 -23.71 33.80 -11.68
CA GLN A 212 -24.85 32.88 -11.62
C GLN A 212 -24.41 31.40 -11.59
N GLN A 213 -23.39 31.03 -12.36
CA GLN A 213 -22.83 29.69 -12.33
C GLN A 213 -22.15 29.39 -10.99
N LEU A 214 -21.39 30.34 -10.45
CA LEU A 214 -20.75 30.20 -9.14
C LEU A 214 -21.79 30.04 -8.03
N LYS A 215 -22.90 30.79 -8.11
CA LYS A 215 -24.03 30.64 -7.19
C LYS A 215 -24.68 29.27 -7.30
N ARG A 216 -24.91 28.75 -8.52
CA ARG A 216 -25.43 27.39 -8.71
C ARG A 216 -24.47 26.33 -8.15
N ASN A 217 -23.18 26.47 -8.41
CA ASN A 217 -22.15 25.58 -7.86
C ASN A 217 -22.13 25.63 -6.34
N ALA A 218 -22.22 26.82 -5.73
CA ALA A 218 -22.27 26.99 -4.27
C ALA A 218 -23.50 26.34 -3.65
N ILE A 219 -24.69 26.49 -4.25
CA ILE A 219 -25.92 25.83 -3.81
C ILE A 219 -25.76 24.30 -3.90
N HIS A 220 -25.24 23.80 -5.03
CA HIS A 220 -25.00 22.37 -5.20
C HIS A 220 -24.02 21.82 -4.16
N PHE A 221 -22.90 22.51 -3.92
CA PHE A 221 -21.95 22.13 -2.87
C PHE A 221 -22.56 22.16 -1.47
N SER A 222 -23.43 23.12 -1.15
CA SER A 222 -24.10 23.17 0.15
C SER A 222 -25.03 21.97 0.37
N THR A 223 -25.75 21.54 -0.68
CA THR A 223 -26.62 20.36 -0.63
C THR A 223 -25.80 19.08 -0.54
N SER A 224 -24.72 18.96 -1.33
CA SER A 224 -23.80 17.82 -1.24
C SER A 224 -23.18 17.72 0.16
N LEU A 225 -22.73 18.83 0.75
CA LEU A 225 -22.18 18.83 2.11
C LEU A 225 -23.22 18.43 3.17
N ALA A 226 -24.49 18.82 3.02
CA ALA A 226 -25.56 18.39 3.91
C ALA A 226 -25.80 16.87 3.82
N ASN A 227 -25.78 16.32 2.60
CA ASN A 227 -25.90 14.88 2.38
C ASN A 227 -24.68 14.12 2.91
N ASP A 228 -23.47 14.60 2.63
CA ASP A 228 -22.23 13.99 3.10
C ASP A 228 -22.16 13.99 4.62
N LYS A 229 -22.63 15.07 5.27
CA LYS A 229 -22.75 15.13 6.73
C LYS A 229 -23.67 14.03 7.26
N ALA A 230 -24.84 13.82 6.64
CA ALA A 230 -25.76 12.76 7.05
C ALA A 230 -25.14 11.36 6.88
N VAL A 231 -24.37 11.14 5.81
CA VAL A 231 -23.64 9.89 5.59
C VAL A 231 -22.56 9.68 6.65
N VAL A 232 -21.82 10.73 7.02
CA VAL A 232 -20.79 10.68 8.06
C VAL A 232 -21.41 10.37 9.44
N GLU A 233 -22.51 11.02 9.79
CA GLU A 233 -23.23 10.75 11.04
C GLU A 233 -23.75 9.29 11.10
N ALA A 234 -24.32 8.79 10.00
CA ALA A 234 -24.77 7.40 9.91
C ALA A 234 -23.59 6.40 9.99
N ALA A 235 -22.45 6.73 9.37
CA ALA A 235 -21.25 5.91 9.45
C ALA A 235 -20.68 5.90 10.89
N GLN A 236 -20.71 7.04 11.58
CA GLN A 236 -20.30 7.16 12.97
C GLN A 236 -21.18 6.31 13.88
N GLU A 237 -22.51 6.38 13.76
CA GLU A 237 -23.43 5.54 14.55
C GLU A 237 -23.18 4.03 14.32
N LYS A 238 -22.92 3.63 13.07
CA LYS A 238 -22.56 2.24 12.75
C LYS A 238 -21.23 1.82 13.36
N LEU A 239 -20.26 2.73 13.42
CA LEU A 239 -18.95 2.47 14.00
C LEU A 239 -19.03 2.36 15.52
N GLU A 240 -19.77 3.26 16.18
CA GLU A 240 -20.02 3.24 17.61
C GLU A 240 -20.78 1.97 18.03
N SER A 241 -21.87 1.63 17.34
CA SER A 241 -22.62 0.40 17.61
C SER A 241 -21.81 -0.89 17.37
N ASN A 242 -20.94 -0.91 16.35
CA ASN A 242 -20.03 -2.04 16.12
C ASN A 242 -18.97 -2.14 17.21
N TYR A 243 -18.41 -1.00 17.64
CA TYR A 243 -17.43 -0.93 18.71
C TYR A 243 -18.01 -1.44 20.04
N ASP A 244 -19.22 -1.01 20.40
CA ASP A 244 -19.93 -1.48 21.60
C ASP A 244 -20.23 -2.98 21.54
N ALA A 245 -20.66 -3.49 20.39
CA ALA A 245 -20.88 -4.91 20.18
C ALA A 245 -19.57 -5.72 20.35
N MET A 246 -18.47 -5.23 19.78
CA MET A 246 -17.15 -5.85 19.91
C MET A 246 -16.66 -5.84 21.36
N GLN A 247 -16.85 -4.72 22.08
CA GLN A 247 -16.45 -4.60 23.48
C GLN A 247 -17.29 -5.50 24.40
N SER A 248 -18.60 -5.61 24.15
CA SER A 248 -19.49 -6.53 24.88
C SER A 248 -19.12 -8.00 24.61
N GLN A 249 -18.82 -8.35 23.37
CA GLN A 249 -18.33 -9.70 23.04
C GLN A 249 -16.97 -9.97 23.67
N ARG A 250 -16.05 -9.01 23.67
CA ARG A 250 -14.72 -9.14 24.29
C ARG A 250 -14.83 -9.40 25.80
N THR A 251 -15.71 -8.69 26.50
CA THR A 251 -15.91 -8.91 27.96
C THR A 251 -16.55 -10.27 28.23
N LYS A 252 -17.49 -10.72 27.41
CA LYS A 252 -18.07 -12.08 27.48
C LYS A 252 -17.06 -13.18 27.16
N LEU A 253 -16.22 -12.98 26.16
CA LEU A 253 -15.13 -13.90 25.84
C LEU A 253 -14.07 -13.93 26.93
N LYS A 254 -13.75 -12.79 27.54
CA LYS A 254 -12.82 -12.73 28.68
C LYS A 254 -13.37 -13.48 29.89
N SER A 255 -14.65 -13.32 30.20
CA SER A 255 -15.29 -14.05 31.30
C SER A 255 -15.35 -15.56 31.02
N HIS A 256 -15.68 -15.96 29.80
CA HIS A 256 -15.68 -17.38 29.42
C HIS A 256 -14.27 -17.98 29.37
N SER A 257 -13.28 -17.21 28.90
CA SER A 257 -11.86 -17.61 28.88
C SER A 257 -11.34 -17.87 30.30
N SER A 258 -11.57 -16.93 31.23
CA SER A 258 -11.16 -17.09 32.64
C SER A 258 -11.86 -18.25 33.35
N LYS A 259 -13.06 -18.63 32.89
CA LYS A 259 -13.83 -19.73 33.48
C LYS A 259 -13.37 -21.08 32.94
N SER A 260 -12.99 -21.12 31.66
CA SER A 260 -12.45 -22.34 31.02
C SER A 260 -11.07 -22.70 31.57
N SER A 261 -10.16 -21.72 31.73
CA SER A 261 -8.81 -21.95 32.26
C SER A 261 -8.81 -22.43 33.71
N SER A 262 -9.73 -21.95 34.55
CA SER A 262 -9.79 -22.30 35.97
C SER A 262 -10.04 -23.80 36.21
N THR A 263 -10.86 -24.46 35.37
CA THR A 263 -11.13 -25.90 35.51
C THR A 263 -9.90 -26.74 35.19
N THR A 264 -9.15 -26.36 34.15
CA THR A 264 -7.89 -27.03 33.78
C THR A 264 -6.83 -26.86 34.87
N TRP A 265 -6.75 -25.68 35.48
CA TRP A 265 -5.82 -25.45 36.59
C TRP A 265 -6.16 -26.30 37.82
N LEU A 266 -7.45 -26.46 38.16
CA LEU A 266 -7.88 -27.30 39.27
C LEU A 266 -7.54 -28.78 39.03
N VAL A 267 -7.85 -29.31 37.83
CA VAL A 267 -7.50 -30.70 37.46
C VAL A 267 -5.98 -30.92 37.50
N THR A 268 -5.22 -29.97 36.96
CA THR A 268 -3.74 -30.02 36.99
C THR A 268 -3.22 -30.03 38.42
N GLY A 269 -3.82 -29.24 39.31
CA GLY A 269 -3.48 -29.23 40.74
C GLY A 269 -3.73 -30.58 41.42
N ILE A 270 -4.87 -31.23 41.15
CA ILE A 270 -5.17 -32.57 41.70
C ILE A 270 -4.13 -33.59 41.23
N ILE A 271 -3.78 -33.60 39.94
CA ILE A 271 -2.75 -34.50 39.38
C ILE A 271 -1.41 -34.27 40.09
N LEU A 272 -1.02 -33.01 40.32
CA LEU A 272 0.24 -32.66 40.98
C LEU A 272 0.29 -33.17 42.43
N VAL A 273 -0.81 -33.05 43.18
CA VAL A 273 -0.92 -33.58 44.55
C VAL A 273 -0.78 -35.10 44.57
N VAL A 274 -1.42 -35.82 43.64
CA VAL A 274 -1.30 -37.28 43.54
C VAL A 274 0.16 -37.69 43.24
N VAL A 275 0.83 -36.98 42.32
CA VAL A 275 2.25 -37.22 42.02
C VAL A 275 3.14 -36.96 43.23
N LEU A 276 2.88 -35.91 44.02
CA LEU A 276 3.62 -35.61 45.24
C LEU A 276 3.43 -36.68 46.32
N LEU A 277 2.19 -37.13 46.56
CA LEU A 277 1.92 -38.22 47.51
C LEU A 277 2.60 -39.52 47.09
N PHE A 278 2.61 -39.82 45.79
CA PHE A 278 3.33 -40.97 45.24
C PHE A 278 4.84 -40.85 45.47
N MET A 279 5.44 -39.70 45.16
CA MET A 279 6.87 -39.45 45.40
C MET A 279 7.23 -39.55 46.88
N LEU A 280 6.37 -39.08 47.78
CA LEU A 280 6.56 -39.22 49.23
C LEU A 280 6.48 -40.69 49.67
N MET A 281 5.50 -41.45 49.18
CA MET A 281 5.37 -42.88 49.51
C MET A 281 6.60 -43.68 49.03
N VAL A 282 7.06 -43.43 47.79
CA VAL A 282 8.29 -44.04 47.25
C VAL A 282 9.51 -43.61 48.07
N SER A 283 9.59 -42.34 48.46
CA SER A 283 10.69 -41.85 49.30
C SER A 283 10.71 -42.54 50.66
N VAL A 284 9.55 -42.74 51.30
CA VAL A 284 9.45 -43.46 52.58
C VAL A 284 9.87 -44.92 52.41
N ILE A 285 9.43 -45.63 51.37
CA ILE A 285 9.85 -47.01 51.11
C ILE A 285 11.36 -47.10 50.83
N ARG A 286 11.93 -46.10 50.16
CA ARG A 286 13.35 -46.13 49.77
C ARG A 286 14.28 -45.69 50.90
N PHE A 287 13.81 -44.85 51.83
CA PHE A 287 14.57 -44.37 52.99
C PHE A 287 14.30 -45.15 54.29
N SER A 288 13.20 -45.91 54.35
CA SER A 288 12.95 -46.91 55.40
C SER A 288 13.63 -48.22 55.07
#